data_AF-A0A7S7QXA8-F1
#
_entry.id   AF-A0A7S7QXA8-F1
#
_cell.length_a   1.000
_cell.length_b   1.000
_cell.length_c   1.000
_cell.angle_alpha   90.00
_cell.angle_beta   90.00
_cell.angle_gamma   90.00
#
_symmetry.space_group_name_H-M   'P 1'
#
loop_
_entity.id
_entity.type
_entity.pdbx_description
1 polymer ?
#
loop_
_entity_poly.entity_id
_entity_poly.type
_entity_poly.pdbx_seq_one_letter_code
_entity_poly.pdbx_strand_id
1 'polypeptide(L)' 'MAEHLDDYIDAIASAMALPLEDAWRPVVRANLEVSLRLARLVDEFPLPDDTESAAIYAA' A
#
# COMPACT_ATOMS: atom_id res chain seq x y z
N MET A 1 -1.85 -15.13 -6.76
CA MET A 1 -2.25 -13.78 -6.31
C MET A 1 -2.19 -13.66 -4.79
N ALA A 2 -2.85 -14.53 -4.02
CA ALA A 2 -2.78 -14.49 -2.55
C ALA A 2 -1.35 -14.68 -2.00
N GLU A 3 -0.59 -15.63 -2.54
CA GLU A 3 0.81 -15.85 -2.13
C GLU A 3 1.71 -14.63 -2.36
N HIS A 4 1.50 -13.89 -3.47
CA HIS A 4 2.31 -12.69 -3.76
C HIS A 4 2.02 -11.55 -2.76
N LEU A 5 0.81 -11.53 -2.19
CA LEU A 5 0.44 -10.52 -1.20
C LEU A 5 1.02 -10.84 0.18
N ASP A 6 1.14 -12.12 0.53
CA ASP A 6 1.83 -12.54 1.76
C ASP A 6 3.32 -12.21 1.71
N ASP A 7 3.98 -12.52 0.58
CA ASP A 7 5.39 -12.18 0.38
C ASP A 7 5.62 -10.66 0.51
N TYR A 8 4.69 -9.86 -0.04
CA TYR A 8 4.72 -8.40 0.09
C TYR A 8 4.53 -7.94 1.54
N ILE A 9 3.58 -8.53 2.27
CA ILE A 9 3.34 -8.23 3.69
C ILE A 9 4.60 -8.52 4.51
N ASP A 10 5.26 -9.65 4.27
CA ASP A 10 6.49 -10.04 4.98
C ASP A 10 7.66 -9.10 4.68
N ALA A 11 7.83 -8.74 3.39
CA ALA A 11 8.88 -7.82 2.98
C ALA A 11 8.72 -6.43 3.62
N ILE A 12 7.50 -5.88 3.64
CA ILE A 12 7.23 -4.56 4.22
C ILE A 12 7.31 -4.60 5.75
N ALA A 13 6.76 -5.62 6.40
CA ALA A 13 6.86 -5.79 7.84
C ALA A 13 8.33 -5.85 8.29
N SER A 14 9.17 -6.59 7.55
CA SER A 14 10.61 -6.64 7.80
C SER A 14 11.29 -5.30 7.56
N ALA A 15 11.06 -4.66 6.41
CA ALA A 15 11.68 -3.38 6.06
C ALA A 15 11.34 -2.25 7.03
N MET A 16 10.13 -2.27 7.60
CA MET A 16 9.64 -1.28 8.57
C MET A 16 9.93 -1.66 10.03
N ALA A 17 10.55 -2.81 10.28
CA ALA A 17 10.70 -3.38 11.63
C ALA A 17 9.38 -3.43 12.42
N LEU A 18 8.28 -3.75 11.73
CA LEU A 18 6.94 -3.85 12.30
C LEU A 18 6.60 -5.33 12.52
N PRO A 19 6.77 -5.88 13.75
CA PRO A 19 6.46 -7.27 14.00
C PRO A 19 4.96 -7.53 13.79
N LEU A 20 4.65 -8.51 12.93
CA LEU A 20 3.29 -8.94 12.64
C LEU A 20 3.02 -10.29 13.29
N GLU A 21 2.07 -10.32 14.23
CA GLU A 21 1.61 -11.56 14.83
C GLU A 21 0.81 -12.38 13.81
N ASP A 22 1.00 -13.71 13.81
CA ASP A 22 0.33 -14.62 12.86
C ASP A 22 -1.19 -14.51 12.91
N ALA A 23 -1.75 -14.25 14.10
CA ALA A 23 -3.18 -14.05 14.31
C ALA A 23 -3.74 -12.83 13.54
N TRP A 24 -2.91 -11.83 13.24
CA TRP A 24 -3.32 -10.60 12.55
C TRP A 24 -3.21 -10.71 11.03
N ARG A 25 -2.42 -11.65 10.53
CA ARG A 25 -2.13 -11.83 9.10
C ARG A 25 -3.40 -11.90 8.22
N PRO A 26 -4.47 -12.64 8.58
CA PRO A 26 -5.68 -12.67 7.77
C PRO A 26 -6.37 -11.31 7.64
N VAL A 27 -6.40 -10.53 8.73
CA VAL A 27 -7.05 -9.22 8.77
C VAL A 27 -6.21 -8.17 8.03
N VAL A 28 -4.88 -8.20 8.19
CA VAL A 28 -3.96 -7.32 7.44
C VAL A 28 -4.10 -7.56 5.94
N ARG A 29 -4.13 -8.84 5.51
CA ARG A 29 -4.34 -9.20 4.11
C ARG A 29 -5.67 -8.65 3.59
N ALA A 30 -6.77 -8.87 4.30
CA ALA A 30 -8.08 -8.40 3.88
C ALA A 30 -8.14 -6.87 3.72
N ASN A 31 -7.53 -6.12 4.64
CA ASN A 31 -7.46 -4.66 4.54
C ASN A 31 -6.60 -4.22 3.35
N LEU A 32 -5.45 -4.86 3.14
CA LEU A 32 -4.55 -4.53 2.04
C LEU A 32 -5.20 -4.82 0.67
N GLU A 33 -5.96 -5.91 0.54
CA GLU A 33 -6.74 -6.19 -0.67
C GLU A 33 -7.76 -5.08 -0.98
N VAL A 34 -8.45 -4.57 0.03
CA VAL A 34 -9.40 -3.45 -0.13
C VAL A 34 -8.65 -2.17 -0.50
N SER A 35 -7.57 -1.84 0.19
CA SER A 35 -6.75 -0.66 -0.12
C SER A 35 -6.20 -0.70 -1.56
N LEU A 36 -5.74 -1.86 -2.04
CA LEU A 36 -5.25 -2.00 -3.42
C LEU A 36 -6.37 -1.83 -4.45
N ARG A 37 -7.58 -2.30 -4.16
CA ARG A 37 -8.75 -2.04 -5.03
C ARG A 37 -9.07 -0.54 -5.10
N LEU A 38 -8.99 0.17 -3.98
CA LEU A 38 -9.20 1.62 -3.94
C LEU A 38 -8.07 2.37 -4.68
N ALA A 39 -6.82 1.96 -4.49
CA ALA A 39 -5.67 2.53 -5.19
C ALA A 39 -5.81 2.40 -6.71
N ARG A 40 -6.33 1.27 -7.20
CA ARG A 40 -6.61 1.04 -8.63
C ARG A 40 -7.55 2.09 -9.23
N LEU A 41 -8.55 2.54 -8.47
CA LEU A 41 -9.47 3.59 -8.92
C LEU A 41 -8.76 4.93 -9.12
N VAL A 42 -7.69 5.18 -8.34
CA VAL A 42 -6.90 6.42 -8.44
C VAL A 42 -5.82 6.31 -9.52
N ASP A 43 -5.23 5.12 -9.69
CA ASP A 43 -4.19 4.82 -10.69
C ASP A 43 -4.68 5.04 -12.14
N GLU A 44 -6.00 5.00 -12.37
CA GLU A 44 -6.61 5.23 -13.68
C GLU A 44 -6.67 6.72 -14.08
N PHE A 45 -6.45 7.66 -13.15
CA PHE A 45 -6.41 9.08 -13.51
C PHE A 45 -5.07 9.42 -14.19
N PRO A 46 -5.09 10.10 -15.36
CA PRO A 46 -3.85 10.55 -15.98
C PRO A 46 -3.14 11.55 -15.07
N LEU A 47 -1.85 11.32 -14.81
CA LEU A 47 -1.00 12.20 -14.03
C LEU A 47 0.12 12.77 -14.92
N PRO A 48 -0.07 13.96 -15.50
CA PRO A 48 0.98 14.66 -16.24
C PRO A 48 2.23 14.89 -15.39
N ASP A 49 3.42 14.84 -16.03
CA ASP A 49 4.72 15.03 -15.34
C ASP A 49 4.87 16.43 -14.70
N ASP A 50 4.13 17.43 -15.19
CA ASP A 50 4.09 18.79 -14.66
C ASP A 50 3.09 18.96 -13.51
N THR A 51 2.42 17.89 -13.07
CA THR A 51 1.50 17.94 -11.93
C THR A 51 2.28 18.05 -10.63
N GLU A 52 2.07 19.15 -9.90
CA GLU A 52 2.66 19.36 -8.58
C GLU A 52 1.84 18.68 -7.47
N SER A 53 2.51 18.34 -6.36
CA SER A 53 1.84 17.86 -5.15
C SER A 53 0.87 18.90 -4.60
N ALA A 54 -0.26 18.47 -4.05
CA ALA A 54 -1.22 19.37 -3.40
C ALA A 54 -0.60 20.15 -2.22
N ALA A 55 0.42 19.59 -1.57
CA ALA A 55 1.16 20.23 -0.49
C ALA A 55 2.53 20.71 -0.98
N ILE A 56 2.63 22.01 -1.28
CA ILE A 56 3.87 22.69 -1.68
C ILE A 56 4.37 23.49 -0.48
N TYR A 57 5.63 23.31 -0.13
CA TYR A 57 6.28 24.14 0.88
C TYR A 57 6.60 25.53 0.33
N ALA A 58 6.26 26.58 1.07
CA ALA A 58 6.68 27.95 0.83
C ALA A 58 7.39 28.48 2.08
N ALA A 59 8.59 29.04 1.89
CA ALA A 59 9.47 29.54 2.96
C ALA A 59 9.16 31.00 3.34
#